data_AF-A0A8X7BVL4-F1
#
_entry.id   AF-A0A8X7BVL4-F1
#
_cell.length_a   1.000
_cell.length_b   1.000
_cell.length_c   1.000
_cell.angle_alpha   90.00
_cell.angle_beta   90.00
_cell.angle_gamma   90.00
#
_symmetry.space_group_name_H-M   'P 1'
#
loop_
_entity.id
_entity.type
_entity.pdbx_description
1 polymer ?
#
loop_
_entity_poly.entity_id
_entity_poly.type
_entity_poly.pdbx_seq_one_letter_code
_entity_poly.pdbx_strand_id
1 'polypeptide(L)'
;MPKEKKKSTVIHPNSRKAMQLARMEHRGIRLIKKKGEALTKLKGKMNKLRWFRDNIDTSKTLYTIEDVHELIQKYLKRFCEEEEKTKEVENIKGRHIQNRISHEYKIKFSVEQEKQDYETCGIGIDSFPDINYIFISTFFEIV
;
A
#
# COMPACT_ATOMS: atom_id res chain seq x y z
N MET A 1 17.46 57.50 -15.31
CA MET A 1 18.32 56.60 -14.50
C MET A 1 17.63 55.25 -14.34
N PRO A 2 18.30 54.11 -14.60
CA PRO A 2 17.70 52.80 -14.40
C PRO A 2 17.62 52.48 -12.90
N LYS A 3 16.46 52.01 -12.42
CA LYS A 3 16.24 51.66 -11.01
C LYS A 3 16.99 50.37 -10.69
N GLU A 4 18.03 50.45 -9.85
CA GLU A 4 18.73 49.28 -9.33
C GLU A 4 17.77 48.34 -8.59
N LYS A 5 17.83 47.05 -8.90
CA LYS A 5 17.08 46.00 -8.20
C LYS A 5 17.57 45.95 -6.75
N LYS A 6 16.75 46.44 -5.81
CA LYS A 6 17.01 46.35 -4.38
C LYS A 6 17.37 44.91 -4.01
N LYS A 7 18.56 44.71 -3.43
CA LYS A 7 19.01 43.43 -2.84
C LYS A 7 17.89 42.84 -1.98
N SER A 8 17.66 41.53 -2.06
CA SER A 8 16.59 40.84 -1.34
C SER A 8 16.65 41.18 0.14
N THR A 9 15.70 42.01 0.59
CA THR A 9 15.59 42.45 1.97
C THR A 9 15.38 41.24 2.87
N VAL A 10 16.18 41.13 3.93
CA VAL A 10 15.94 40.18 5.02
C VAL A 10 14.51 40.39 5.52
N ILE A 11 13.69 39.35 5.46
CA ILE A 11 12.27 39.42 5.86
C ILE A 11 12.22 39.19 7.36
N HIS A 12 11.64 40.12 8.11
CA HIS A 12 11.42 39.94 9.54
C HIS A 12 10.46 38.76 9.80
N PRO A 13 10.71 37.88 10.80
CA PRO A 13 9.88 36.70 11.05
C PRO A 13 8.38 36.98 11.19
N ASN A 14 8.03 38.08 11.88
CA ASN A 14 6.63 38.49 12.09
C ASN A 14 6.05 39.34 10.95
N SER A 15 6.77 39.52 9.84
CA SER A 15 6.27 40.27 8.69
C SER A 15 5.13 39.52 8.00
N ARG A 16 4.17 40.26 7.43
CA ARG A 16 3.13 39.72 6.56
C ARG A 16 3.70 38.84 5.44
N LYS A 17 4.86 39.22 4.89
CA LYS A 17 5.53 38.45 3.83
C LYS A 17 6.08 37.12 4.36
N ALA A 18 6.66 37.09 5.55
CA ALA A 18 7.12 35.84 6.19
C ALA A 18 5.95 34.91 6.51
N MET A 19 4.86 35.44 7.07
CA MET A 19 3.65 34.65 7.34
C MET A 19 3.03 34.05 6.07
N GLN A 20 3.05 34.78 4.95
CA GLN A 20 2.58 34.26 3.67
C GLN A 20 3.43 33.09 3.16
N LEU A 21 4.76 33.22 3.23
CA LEU A 21 5.68 32.17 2.85
C LEU A 21 5.49 30.90 3.72
N ALA A 22 5.39 31.06 5.04
CA ALA A 22 5.13 29.94 5.96
C ALA A 22 3.80 29.23 5.64
N ARG A 23 2.72 29.98 5.34
CA ARG A 23 1.43 29.39 4.95
C ARG A 23 1.54 28.59 3.64
N MET A 24 2.27 29.10 2.67
CA MET A 24 2.51 28.41 1.39
C MET A 24 3.30 27.11 1.61
N GLU A 25 4.35 27.16 2.43
CA GLU A 25 5.16 25.99 2.77
C GLU A 25 4.35 24.94 3.52
N HIS A 26 3.61 25.31 4.56
CA HIS A 26 2.72 24.38 5.28
C HIS A 26 1.65 23.76 4.38
N ARG A 27 1.15 24.50 3.38
CA ARG A 27 0.27 23.92 2.35
C ARG A 27 1.02 22.92 1.49
N GLY A 28 2.23 23.24 1.03
CA GLY A 28 3.10 22.34 0.27
C GLY A 28 3.36 21.03 1.00
N ILE A 29 3.76 21.11 2.27
CA ILE A 29 4.01 19.93 3.14
C ILE A 29 2.76 19.05 3.25
N ARG A 30 1.58 19.64 3.49
CA ARG A 30 0.31 18.89 3.57
C ARG A 30 -0.02 18.19 2.25
N LEU A 31 0.22 18.84 1.12
CA LEU A 31 -0.02 18.25 -0.21
C LEU A 31 0.96 17.10 -0.50
N ILE A 32 2.24 17.25 -0.17
CA ILE A 32 3.24 16.18 -0.32
C ILE A 32 2.85 14.97 0.55
N LYS A 33 2.47 15.22 1.82
CA LYS A 33 2.01 14.16 2.72
C LYS A 33 0.80 13.41 2.15
N LYS A 34 -0.23 14.14 1.69
CA LYS A 34 -1.43 13.53 1.09
C LYS A 34 -1.11 12.70 -0.16
N LYS A 35 -0.19 13.18 -1.02
CA LYS A 35 0.28 12.42 -2.18
C LYS A 35 1.02 11.16 -1.76
N GLY A 36 1.89 11.25 -0.75
CA GLY A 36 2.59 10.10 -0.18
C GLY A 36 1.63 9.03 0.33
N GLU A 37 0.63 9.42 1.12
CA GLU A 37 -0.40 8.50 1.64
C GLU A 37 -1.20 7.83 0.51
N ALA A 38 -1.58 8.58 -0.53
CA ALA A 38 -2.27 8.04 -1.70
C ALA A 38 -1.41 7.03 -2.47
N LEU A 39 -0.12 7.34 -2.66
CA LEU A 39 0.83 6.44 -3.33
C LEU A 39 1.05 5.16 -2.51
N THR A 40 1.15 5.25 -1.18
CA THR A 40 1.29 4.08 -0.31
C THR A 40 0.08 3.15 -0.44
N LYS A 41 -1.14 3.70 -0.43
CA LYS A 41 -2.37 2.93 -0.64
C LYS A 41 -2.40 2.27 -2.02
N LEU A 42 -2.03 3.00 -3.07
CA LEU A 42 -1.97 2.46 -4.43
C LEU A 42 -0.92 1.35 -4.55
N LYS A 43 0.25 1.53 -3.94
CA LYS A 43 1.33 0.53 -3.92
C LYS A 43 0.88 -0.77 -3.26
N GLY A 44 0.15 -0.70 -2.15
CA GLY A 44 -0.44 -1.88 -1.50
C GLY A 44 -1.34 -2.66 -2.47
N LYS A 45 -2.27 -1.96 -3.13
CA LYS A 45 -3.14 -2.56 -4.16
C LYS A 45 -2.35 -3.15 -5.33
N MET A 46 -1.37 -2.43 -5.88
CA MET A 46 -0.55 -2.93 -7.00
C MET A 46 0.26 -4.17 -6.62
N ASN A 47 0.81 -4.22 -5.41
CA ASN A 47 1.55 -5.38 -4.92
C ASN A 47 0.63 -6.60 -4.76
N LYS A 48 -0.60 -6.39 -4.27
CA LYS A 48 -1.62 -7.43 -4.19
C LYS A 48 -1.95 -7.96 -5.59
N LEU A 49 -2.35 -7.09 -6.51
CA LEU A 49 -2.67 -7.45 -7.90
C LEU A 49 -1.52 -8.17 -8.61
N ARG A 50 -0.28 -7.68 -8.44
CA ARG A 50 0.91 -8.32 -9.00
C ARG A 50 1.09 -9.73 -8.48
N TRP A 51 0.93 -9.95 -7.18
CA TRP A 51 1.08 -11.29 -6.61
C TRP A 51 0.05 -12.26 -7.21
N PHE A 52 -1.20 -11.84 -7.34
CA PHE A 52 -2.24 -12.68 -7.96
C PHE A 52 -1.91 -12.96 -9.42
N ARG A 53 -1.54 -11.94 -10.21
CA ARG A 53 -1.10 -12.13 -11.60
C ARG A 53 0.02 -13.17 -11.73
N ASP A 54 1.01 -13.10 -10.86
CA ASP A 54 2.18 -14.00 -10.90
C ASP A 54 1.86 -15.42 -10.40
N ASN A 55 0.72 -15.62 -9.71
CA ASN A 55 0.29 -16.92 -9.14
C ASN A 55 -0.94 -17.52 -9.81
N ILE A 56 -1.56 -16.81 -10.76
CA ILE A 56 -2.61 -17.34 -11.62
C ILE A 56 -1.96 -18.23 -12.67
N ASP A 57 -2.55 -19.41 -12.87
CA ASP A 57 -2.17 -20.32 -13.92
C ASP A 57 -2.78 -19.82 -15.23
N THR A 58 -1.93 -19.25 -16.08
CA THR A 58 -2.34 -18.75 -17.40
C THR A 58 -2.78 -19.85 -18.36
N SER A 59 -2.55 -21.12 -18.03
CA SER A 59 -3.03 -22.25 -18.83
C SER A 59 -4.49 -22.61 -18.53
N LYS A 60 -4.99 -22.25 -17.34
CA LYS A 60 -6.40 -22.43 -16.98
C LYS A 60 -7.25 -21.33 -17.59
N THR A 61 -8.22 -21.71 -18.41
CA THR A 61 -9.20 -20.79 -18.99
C THR A 61 -10.33 -20.45 -18.03
N LEU A 62 -10.63 -21.36 -17.09
CA LEU A 62 -11.72 -21.24 -16.11
C LEU A 62 -11.24 -21.57 -14.70
N TYR A 63 -11.70 -20.78 -13.74
CA TYR A 63 -11.44 -20.95 -12.31
C TYR A 63 -12.75 -21.31 -11.61
N THR A 64 -12.78 -22.43 -10.88
CA THR A 64 -13.90 -22.75 -10.01
C THR A 64 -13.83 -21.92 -8.72
N ILE A 65 -14.92 -21.92 -7.94
CA ILE A 65 -14.95 -21.23 -6.64
C ILE A 65 -13.89 -21.81 -5.70
N GLU A 66 -13.65 -23.12 -5.76
CA GLU A 66 -12.63 -23.83 -5.00
C GLU A 66 -11.23 -23.38 -5.42
N ASP A 67 -10.94 -23.28 -6.72
CA ASP A 67 -9.65 -22.80 -7.23
C ASP A 67 -9.37 -21.35 -6.76
N VAL A 68 -10.38 -20.48 -6.77
CA VAL A 68 -10.27 -19.10 -6.28
C VAL A 68 -10.02 -19.09 -4.76
N HIS A 69 -10.73 -19.93 -4.01
CA HIS A 69 -10.54 -20.05 -2.57
C HIS A 69 -9.11 -20.53 -2.24
N GLU A 70 -8.60 -21.55 -2.93
CA GLU A 70 -7.22 -22.02 -2.77
C GLU A 70 -6.19 -20.94 -3.10
N LEU A 71 -6.41 -20.17 -4.17
CA LEU A 71 -5.53 -19.06 -4.56
C LEU A 71 -5.49 -17.97 -3.47
N ILE A 72 -6.63 -17.67 -2.87
CA ILE A 72 -6.72 -16.72 -1.74
C ILE A 72 -6.05 -17.28 -0.49
N GLN A 73 -6.25 -18.57 -0.16
CA GLN A 73 -5.56 -19.20 0.96
C GLN A 73 -4.03 -19.17 0.78
N LYS A 74 -3.55 -19.41 -0.44
CA LYS A 74 -2.14 -19.28 -0.79
C LYS A 74 -1.62 -17.85 -0.62
N TYR A 75 -2.43 -16.85 -0.98
CA TYR A 75 -2.10 -15.43 -0.75
C TYR A 75 -1.95 -15.13 0.74
N LEU A 76 -2.89 -15.59 1.57
CA LEU A 76 -2.88 -15.36 3.01
C LEU A 76 -1.71 -16.08 3.70
N LYS A 77 -1.38 -17.30 3.27
CA LYS A 77 -0.29 -18.09 3.84
C LYS A 77 1.08 -17.40 3.70
N ARG A 78 1.31 -16.64 2.63
CA ARG A 78 2.54 -15.85 2.43
C ARG A 78 2.83 -14.94 3.62
N PHE A 79 1.79 -14.35 4.21
CA PHE A 79 1.95 -13.46 5.35
C PHE A 79 2.34 -14.21 6.62
N CYS A 80 1.85 -15.44 6.82
CA CYS A 80 2.27 -16.28 7.94
C CYS A 80 3.75 -16.64 7.84
N GLU A 81 4.25 -16.98 6.65
CA GLU A 81 5.67 -17.26 6.42
C GLU A 81 6.56 -16.02 6.65
N GLU A 82 6.06 -14.83 6.33
CA GLU A 82 6.75 -13.56 6.57
C GLU A 82 6.80 -13.21 8.07
N GLU A 83 5.72 -13.47 8.80
CA GLU A 83 5.68 -13.37 10.27
C GLU A 83 6.67 -14.34 10.93
N GLU A 84 6.73 -15.59 10.48
CA GLU A 84 7.66 -16.61 11.01
C GLU A 84 9.13 -16.23 10.76
N LYS A 85 9.48 -15.81 9.55
CA LYS A 85 10.83 -15.32 9.23
C LYS A 85 11.24 -14.13 10.10
N THR A 86 10.30 -13.24 10.42
CA THR A 86 10.57 -12.11 11.31
C THR A 86 10.89 -12.62 12.72
N LYS A 87 10.10 -13.56 13.27
CA LYS A 87 10.35 -14.19 14.58
C LYS A 87 11.68 -14.96 14.65
N GLU A 88 12.08 -15.63 13.57
CA GLU A 88 13.37 -16.32 13.52
C GLU A 88 14.55 -15.35 13.57
N VAL A 89 14.47 -14.25 12.80
CA VAL A 89 15.49 -13.20 12.82
C VAL A 89 15.55 -12.50 14.18
N GLU A 90 14.41 -12.33 14.86
CA GLU A 90 14.32 -11.84 16.24
C GLU A 90 15.07 -12.73 17.23
N ASN A 91 14.92 -14.05 17.12
CA ASN A 91 15.61 -15.02 17.98
C ASN A 91 17.14 -15.01 17.79
N ILE A 92 17.63 -14.64 16.61
CA ILE A 92 19.07 -14.64 16.26
C ILE A 92 19.76 -13.33 16.66
N LYS A 93 19.08 -12.18 16.60
CA LYS A 93 19.68 -10.86 16.81
C LYS A 93 19.36 -10.33 18.22
N GLY A 94 20.37 -10.31 19.10
CA GLY A 94 20.29 -9.78 20.46
C GLY A 94 19.94 -8.28 20.59
N ARG A 95 20.22 -7.67 21.75
CA ARG A 95 19.80 -6.34 22.30
C ARG A 95 19.81 -5.10 21.36
N HIS A 96 19.03 -5.08 20.27
CA HIS A 96 18.71 -3.89 19.48
C HIS A 96 17.18 -3.68 19.47
N ILE A 97 16.65 -3.08 20.53
CA ILE A 97 15.20 -3.10 20.85
C ILE A 97 14.42 -1.93 20.19
N GLN A 98 15.06 -0.79 19.92
CA GLN A 98 14.31 0.45 19.62
C GLN A 98 13.77 0.57 18.19
N ASN A 99 14.53 0.12 17.18
CA ASN A 99 14.05 0.10 15.78
C ASN A 99 13.14 -1.11 15.47
N ARG A 100 13.18 -2.11 16.36
CA ARG A 100 12.55 -3.43 16.24
C ARG A 100 11.03 -3.39 16.34
N ILE A 101 10.52 -2.76 17.40
CA ILE A 101 9.08 -2.63 17.68
C ILE A 101 8.35 -1.97 16.51
N SER A 102 8.96 -0.96 15.89
CA SER A 102 8.35 -0.21 14.79
C SER A 102 8.20 -1.01 13.49
N HIS A 103 9.06 -1.99 13.26
CA HIS A 103 9.04 -2.81 12.05
C HIS A 103 8.13 -4.01 12.22
N GLU A 104 8.25 -4.71 13.36
CA GLU A 104 7.36 -5.81 13.75
C GLU A 104 5.91 -5.35 13.76
N TYR A 105 5.63 -4.20 14.39
CA TYR A 105 4.28 -3.66 14.43
C TYR A 105 3.75 -3.32 13.04
N LYS A 106 4.58 -2.83 12.11
CA LYS A 106 4.15 -2.54 10.73
C LYS A 106 3.80 -3.81 9.97
N ILE A 107 4.62 -4.87 10.08
CA ILE A 107 4.34 -6.14 9.43
C ILE A 107 3.07 -6.74 10.02
N LYS A 108 3.03 -6.91 11.34
CA LYS A 108 1.88 -7.50 12.03
C LYS A 108 0.59 -6.74 11.76
N PHE A 109 0.61 -5.41 11.85
CA PHE A 109 -0.53 -4.57 11.53
C PHE A 109 -1.00 -4.76 10.08
N SER A 110 -0.06 -4.86 9.13
CA SER A 110 -0.41 -5.06 7.71
C SER A 110 -1.03 -6.44 7.47
N VAL A 111 -0.53 -7.48 8.12
CA VAL A 111 -1.07 -8.85 8.04
C VAL A 111 -2.45 -8.94 8.68
N GLU A 112 -2.60 -8.37 9.87
CA GLU A 112 -3.86 -8.38 10.63
C GLU A 112 -4.94 -7.58 9.89
N GLN A 113 -4.58 -6.45 9.29
CA GLN A 113 -5.49 -5.67 8.46
C GLN A 113 -5.94 -6.44 7.21
N GLU A 114 -5.03 -7.12 6.49
CA GLU A 114 -5.41 -7.93 5.31
C GLU A 114 -6.30 -9.13 5.68
N LYS A 115 -6.05 -9.78 6.83
CA LYS A 115 -6.91 -10.85 7.37
C LYS A 115 -8.30 -10.31 7.72
N GLN A 116 -8.36 -9.20 8.44
CA GLN A 116 -9.62 -8.56 8.82
C GLN A 116 -10.42 -8.12 7.57
N ASP A 117 -9.76 -7.54 6.58
CA ASP A 117 -10.39 -7.13 5.32
C ASP A 117 -10.97 -8.35 4.58
N TYR A 118 -10.26 -9.47 4.56
CA TYR A 118 -10.74 -10.73 3.99
C TYR A 118 -11.97 -11.27 4.73
N GLU A 119 -11.93 -11.32 6.06
CA GLU A 119 -13.02 -11.86 6.89
C GLU A 119 -14.27 -10.98 6.90
N THR A 120 -14.10 -9.65 6.85
CA THR A 120 -15.21 -8.70 7.03
C THR A 120 -15.89 -8.34 5.71
N CYS A 121 -15.10 -8.02 4.68
CA CYS A 121 -15.60 -7.46 3.42
C CYS A 121 -15.36 -8.35 2.22
N GLY A 122 -14.60 -9.45 2.39
CA GLY A 122 -14.11 -10.27 1.29
C GLY A 122 -13.02 -9.56 0.47
N ILE A 123 -12.20 -10.34 -0.24
CA ILE A 123 -11.32 -9.79 -1.26
C ILE A 123 -12.18 -9.57 -2.51
N GLY A 124 -12.54 -8.31 -2.79
CA GLY A 124 -13.36 -7.96 -3.94
C GLY A 124 -12.77 -8.46 -5.26
N ILE A 125 -13.41 -9.47 -5.83
CA ILE A 125 -13.00 -10.14 -7.08
C ILE A 125 -12.98 -9.14 -8.26
N ASP A 126 -13.81 -8.09 -8.18
CA ASP A 126 -13.86 -6.96 -9.12
C ASP A 126 -12.53 -6.20 -9.28
N SER A 127 -11.60 -6.38 -8.34
CA SER A 127 -10.26 -5.80 -8.45
C SER A 127 -9.34 -6.56 -9.41
N PHE A 128 -9.71 -7.78 -9.83
CA PHE A 128 -8.89 -8.63 -10.70
C PHE A 128 -9.50 -8.72 -12.10
N PRO A 129 -9.18 -7.79 -13.01
CA PRO A 129 -9.74 -7.81 -14.37
C PRO A 129 -9.50 -9.15 -15.08
N ASP A 130 -8.32 -9.76 -14.91
CA ASP A 130 -7.99 -11.05 -15.55
C ASP A 130 -8.82 -12.23 -15.01
N ILE A 131 -9.18 -12.24 -13.73
CA ILE A 131 -10.07 -13.24 -13.13
C ILE A 131 -11.53 -12.95 -13.53
N ASN A 132 -11.91 -11.68 -13.67
CA ASN A 132 -13.24 -11.28 -14.09
C ASN A 132 -13.52 -11.65 -15.56
N TYR A 133 -12.54 -11.55 -16.47
CA TYR A 133 -12.70 -12.05 -17.85
C TYR A 133 -12.95 -13.55 -17.91
N ILE A 134 -12.29 -14.31 -17.02
CA ILE A 134 -12.50 -15.76 -16.88
C ILE A 134 -13.92 -16.05 -16.36
N PHE A 135 -14.38 -15.33 -15.33
CA PHE A 135 -15.69 -15.54 -14.70
C PHE A 135 -16.89 -15.07 -15.55
N ILE A 136 -16.72 -14.01 -16.35
CA ILE A 136 -17.77 -13.48 -17.25
C ILE A 136 -18.03 -14.43 -18.42
N SER A 137 -16.99 -15.11 -18.93
CA SER A 137 -17.15 -16.05 -20.05
C SER A 137 -18.03 -17.26 -19.71
N THR A 138 -17.99 -17.74 -18.45
CA THR A 138 -18.82 -18.84 -17.97
C THR A 138 -20.24 -18.44 -17.59
N PHE A 139 -20.44 -17.22 -17.08
CA PHE A 139 -21.76 -16.80 -16.61
C PHE A 139 -22.73 -16.45 -17.76
N PHE A 140 -22.19 -16.07 -18.93
CA PHE A 140 -23.00 -15.75 -20.11
C PHE A 140 -23.28 -16.96 -21.04
N GLU A 141 -22.68 -18.13 -20.81
CA GLU A 141 -22.99 -19.36 -21.57
C GLU A 141 -24.06 -20.24 -20.90
N ILE A 142 -24.50 -19.90 -19.67
CA ILE A 142 -25.48 -20.68 -18.89
C ILE A 142 -26.84 -19.95 -18.74
N VAL A 143 -27.05 -18.84 -19.45
CA VAL A 143 -28.36 -18.16 -19.60
C VAL A 143 -28.68 -18.01 -21.08
#